data_AF-A0A956SY58-F1
#
_entry.id   AF-A0A956SY58-F1
#
_cell.length_a   1.000
_cell.length_b   1.000
_cell.length_c   1.000
_cell.angle_alpha   90.00
_cell.angle_beta   90.00
_cell.angle_gamma   90.00
#
_symmetry.space_group_name_H-M   'P 1'
#
loop_
_entity.id
_entity.type
_entity.pdbx_description
1 polymer ?
#
loop_
_entity_poly.entity_id
_entity_poly.type
_entity_poly.pdbx_seq_one_letter_code
_entity_poly.pdbx_strand_id
1 'polypeptide(L)'
;MKSREVIDRLRPTLIKEGVEVDFLSREGALVNIRARRVGPGVPVAFLVKAIAGTYRRYVPGVEDVCLAEYDAGQDVPIAPSGTFEPVFKHSATVHALLLRGTPVVDLSGLGRRDAIRAIEGCVSVWAERSPLMGISGLTEDAPLRAAKKWASVYRDDYRRINKLSPDRWEIVFGEVNHDEIESLRAEGTEVMPGKLFFLDLA
;
A
#
# COMPACT_ATOMS: atom_id res chain seq x y z
N MET A 1 12.08 -30.52 7.53
CA MET A 1 12.50 -30.04 6.20
C MET A 1 13.63 -29.05 6.42
N LYS A 2 14.75 -29.16 5.70
CA LYS A 2 15.85 -28.19 5.82
C LYS A 2 15.49 -26.91 5.06
N SER A 3 15.98 -25.75 5.51
CA SER A 3 15.63 -24.45 4.93
C SER A 3 15.91 -24.38 3.42
N ARG A 4 16.99 -24.98 2.93
CA ARG A 4 17.31 -25.03 1.49
C ARG A 4 16.30 -25.85 0.68
N GLU A 5 15.77 -26.94 1.24
CA GLU A 5 14.86 -27.87 0.55
C GLU A 5 13.51 -27.23 0.18
N VAL A 6 13.12 -26.14 0.86
CA VAL A 6 11.89 -25.39 0.55
C VAL A 6 11.99 -24.77 -0.84
N ILE A 7 13.08 -24.04 -1.14
CA ILE A 7 13.27 -23.39 -2.44
C ILE A 7 13.39 -24.43 -3.53
N ASP A 8 14.14 -25.52 -3.31
CA ASP A 8 14.31 -26.58 -4.30
C ASP A 8 12.96 -27.21 -4.70
N ARG A 9 12.03 -27.36 -3.75
CA ARG A 9 10.68 -27.85 -4.02
C ARG A 9 9.79 -26.84 -4.71
N LEU A 10 9.93 -25.55 -4.41
CA LEU A 10 9.15 -24.47 -5.03
C LEU A 10 9.67 -24.08 -6.41
N ARG A 11 10.94 -24.36 -6.71
CA ARG A 11 11.65 -23.96 -7.94
C ARG A 11 10.86 -24.23 -9.22
N PRO A 12 10.26 -25.42 -9.46
CA PRO A 12 9.50 -25.67 -10.69
C PRO A 12 8.27 -24.78 -10.83
N THR A 13 7.63 -24.41 -9.72
CA THR A 13 6.47 -23.50 -9.71
C THR A 13 6.91 -22.06 -9.90
N LEU A 14 7.98 -21.63 -9.23
CA LEU A 14 8.50 -20.26 -9.33
C LEU A 14 8.97 -19.93 -10.75
N ILE A 15 9.63 -20.88 -11.43
CA ILE A 15 10.04 -20.72 -12.84
C ILE A 15 8.82 -20.51 -13.75
N LYS A 16 7.70 -21.22 -13.52
CA LYS A 16 6.45 -21.02 -14.27
C LYS A 16 5.86 -19.63 -14.06
N GLU A 17 6.07 -19.04 -12.89
CA GLU A 17 5.68 -17.66 -12.56
C GLU A 17 6.74 -16.61 -13.00
N GLY A 18 7.69 -17.02 -13.83
CA GLY A 18 8.68 -16.14 -14.43
C GLY A 18 9.79 -15.70 -13.48
N VAL A 19 10.04 -16.43 -12.38
CA VAL A 19 11.05 -16.08 -11.38
C VAL A 19 11.94 -17.27 -11.04
N GLU A 20 13.25 -17.06 -11.13
CA GLU A 20 14.24 -17.94 -10.52
C GLU A 20 14.55 -17.45 -9.11
N VAL A 21 14.54 -18.36 -8.14
CA VAL A 21 14.83 -18.04 -6.73
C VAL A 21 15.89 -18.99 -6.20
N ASP A 22 16.90 -18.43 -5.55
CA ASP A 22 17.97 -19.16 -4.90
C ASP A 22 17.98 -18.88 -3.39
N PHE A 23 18.26 -19.92 -2.61
CA PHE A 23 18.56 -19.79 -1.19
C PHE A 23 19.99 -19.26 -1.01
N LEU A 24 20.16 -18.21 -0.21
CA LEU A 24 21.48 -17.65 0.12
C LEU A 24 21.93 -18.12 1.51
N SER A 25 21.20 -17.72 2.54
CA SER A 25 21.55 -18.00 3.93
C SER A 25 20.31 -18.08 4.82
N ARG A 26 20.51 -18.60 6.04
CA ARG A 26 19.53 -18.47 7.13
C ARG A 26 20.23 -17.82 8.31
N GLU A 27 19.64 -16.77 8.83
CA GLU A 27 20.10 -16.02 9.99
C GLU A 27 19.00 -16.06 11.06
N GLY A 28 19.11 -17.02 11.97
CA GLY A 28 18.09 -17.26 13.00
C GLY A 28 16.72 -17.53 12.39
N ALA A 29 15.79 -16.59 12.58
CA ALA A 29 14.41 -16.64 12.13
C ALA A 29 14.19 -16.17 10.69
N LEU A 30 15.19 -15.58 10.04
CA LEU A 30 15.09 -15.05 8.69
C LEU A 30 15.82 -15.93 7.69
N VAL A 31 15.19 -16.14 6.53
CA VAL A 31 15.80 -16.79 5.37
C VAL A 31 16.07 -15.76 4.29
N ASN A 32 17.33 -15.63 3.89
CA ASN A 32 17.75 -14.74 2.82
C ASN A 32 17.70 -15.46 1.47
N ILE A 33 17.03 -14.85 0.50
CA ILE A 33 16.92 -15.37 -0.87
C ILE A 33 17.39 -14.34 -1.88
N ARG A 34 17.83 -14.83 -3.03
CA ARG A 34 18.02 -14.06 -4.26
C ARG A 34 16.91 -14.41 -5.22
N ALA A 35 16.33 -13.41 -5.88
CA ALA A 35 15.38 -13.63 -6.97
C ALA A 35 15.85 -12.98 -8.26
N ARG A 36 15.60 -13.64 -9.39
CA ARG A 36 15.83 -13.11 -10.73
C ARG A 36 14.58 -13.27 -11.57
N ARG A 37 14.16 -12.20 -12.22
CA ARG A 37 13.04 -12.23 -13.17
C ARG A 37 13.55 -12.82 -14.49
N VAL A 38 12.89 -13.88 -14.95
CA VAL A 38 13.25 -14.60 -16.19
C VAL A 38 12.10 -14.67 -17.20
N GLY A 39 10.91 -14.19 -16.83
CA GLY A 39 9.75 -14.11 -17.70
C GLY A 39 8.59 -13.33 -17.08
N PRO A 40 7.54 -13.02 -17.84
CA PRO A 40 6.33 -12.39 -17.30
C PRO A 40 5.67 -13.32 -16.27
N GLY A 41 5.00 -12.75 -15.27
CA GLY A 41 4.34 -13.53 -14.22
C GLY A 41 4.05 -12.72 -12.97
N VAL A 42 3.81 -13.43 -11.87
CA VAL A 42 3.42 -12.80 -10.60
C VAL A 42 4.51 -11.81 -10.13
N PRO A 43 4.13 -10.61 -9.62
CA PRO A 43 5.09 -9.68 -9.04
C PRO A 43 5.89 -10.32 -7.90
N VAL A 44 7.21 -10.10 -7.86
CA VAL A 44 8.13 -10.80 -6.94
C VAL A 44 7.70 -10.65 -5.48
N ALA A 45 7.20 -9.47 -5.08
CA ALA A 45 6.74 -9.23 -3.71
C ALA A 45 5.66 -10.23 -3.25
N PHE A 46 4.73 -10.62 -4.11
CA PHE A 46 3.71 -11.62 -3.77
C PHE A 46 4.30 -13.02 -3.66
N LEU A 47 5.25 -13.37 -4.54
CA LEU A 47 5.95 -14.65 -4.48
C LEU A 47 6.80 -14.76 -3.21
N VAL A 48 7.51 -13.69 -2.81
CA VAL A 48 8.26 -13.64 -1.55
C VAL A 48 7.35 -13.91 -0.36
N LYS A 49 6.16 -13.31 -0.32
CA LYS A 49 5.17 -13.54 0.74
C LYS A 49 4.66 -14.99 0.77
N ALA A 50 4.43 -15.60 -0.41
CA ALA A 50 4.03 -17.00 -0.51
C ALA A 50 5.15 -17.96 -0.06
N ILE A 51 6.40 -17.66 -0.42
CA ILE A 51 7.59 -18.39 0.01
C ILE A 51 7.72 -18.29 1.55
N ALA A 52 7.57 -17.09 2.13
CA ALA A 52 7.57 -16.89 3.58
C ALA A 52 6.49 -17.70 4.30
N GLY A 53 5.27 -17.75 3.75
CA GLY A 53 4.19 -18.62 4.25
C GLY A 53 4.56 -20.11 4.22
N THR A 54 5.23 -20.55 3.16
CA THR A 54 5.69 -21.94 3.02
C THR A 54 6.79 -22.26 4.03
N TYR A 55 7.76 -21.36 4.24
CA TYR A 55 8.80 -21.52 5.24
C TYR A 55 8.23 -21.64 6.65
N ARG A 56 7.35 -20.72 7.06
CA ARG A 56 6.69 -20.77 8.38
C ARG A 56 5.95 -22.08 8.61
N ARG A 57 5.34 -22.63 7.56
CA ARG A 57 4.56 -23.88 7.66
C ARG A 57 5.42 -25.13 7.83
N TYR A 58 6.60 -25.17 7.22
CA TYR A 58 7.36 -26.42 7.09
C TYR A 58 8.76 -26.40 7.74
N VAL A 59 9.25 -25.24 8.16
CA VAL A 59 10.56 -25.09 8.80
C VAL A 59 10.40 -24.38 10.14
N PRO A 60 10.39 -25.13 11.26
CA PRO A 60 10.29 -24.55 12.59
C PRO A 60 11.38 -23.49 12.87
N GLY A 61 10.97 -22.40 13.51
CA GLY A 61 11.85 -21.29 13.86
C GLY A 61 12.27 -20.42 12.67
N VAL A 62 11.57 -20.50 11.53
CA VAL A 62 11.62 -19.47 10.49
C VAL A 62 10.36 -18.64 10.59
N GLU A 63 10.51 -17.33 10.72
CA GLU A 63 9.42 -16.36 10.85
C GLU A 63 9.17 -15.62 9.53
N ASP A 64 10.22 -15.33 8.76
CA ASP A 64 10.06 -14.61 7.51
C ASP A 64 11.19 -14.88 6.49
N VAL A 65 11.01 -14.33 5.30
CA VAL A 65 11.95 -14.39 4.18
C VAL A 65 12.32 -12.98 3.75
N CYS A 66 13.63 -12.73 3.67
CA CYS A 66 14.19 -11.48 3.17
C CYS A 66 14.65 -11.65 1.73
N LEU A 67 14.17 -10.80 0.82
CA LEU A 67 14.72 -10.68 -0.52
C LEU A 67 16.02 -9.85 -0.45
N ALA A 68 17.14 -10.53 -0.26
CA ALA A 68 18.43 -9.89 -0.08
C ALA A 68 18.99 -9.34 -1.39
N GLU A 69 18.69 -10.01 -2.51
CA GLU A 69 19.14 -9.61 -3.84
C GLU A 69 18.03 -9.80 -4.87
N TYR A 70 17.84 -8.81 -5.73
CA TYR A 70 16.87 -8.86 -6.81
C TYR A 70 17.47 -8.40 -8.14
N ASP A 71 17.43 -9.27 -9.14
CA ASP A 71 17.71 -8.94 -10.54
C ASP A 71 16.37 -8.84 -11.30
N ALA A 72 16.03 -7.63 -11.74
CA ALA A 72 14.80 -7.36 -12.47
C ALA A 72 14.77 -7.96 -13.89
N GLY A 73 15.91 -8.45 -14.40
CA GLY A 73 16.06 -8.94 -15.77
C GLY A 73 15.98 -7.78 -16.76
N GLN A 74 16.97 -7.62 -17.64
CA GLN A 74 16.85 -6.68 -18.74
C GLN A 74 15.78 -7.18 -19.72
N ASP A 75 14.91 -6.28 -20.19
CA ASP A 75 13.90 -6.50 -21.23
C ASP A 75 12.79 -7.54 -20.93
N VAL A 76 12.53 -7.88 -19.67
CA VAL A 76 11.35 -8.70 -19.32
C VAL A 76 10.12 -7.80 -19.14
N PRO A 77 9.12 -7.84 -20.04
CA PRO A 77 7.91 -7.04 -19.88
C PRO A 77 7.20 -7.44 -18.58
N ILE A 78 6.87 -6.44 -17.75
CA ILE A 78 6.03 -6.58 -16.54
C ILE A 78 4.55 -6.75 -16.95
N ALA A 79 4.28 -7.57 -17.97
CA ALA A 79 2.92 -7.93 -18.33
C ALA A 79 2.45 -9.04 -17.38
N PRO A 80 1.31 -8.88 -16.67
CA PRO A 80 0.74 -9.98 -15.90
C PRO A 80 0.45 -11.16 -16.84
N SER A 81 0.84 -12.38 -16.47
CA SER A 81 0.55 -13.58 -17.27
C SER A 81 -0.97 -13.81 -17.38
N GLY A 82 -1.45 -14.32 -18.53
CA GLY A 82 -2.88 -14.55 -18.79
C GLY A 82 -3.58 -15.55 -17.85
N THR A 83 -2.83 -16.24 -16.98
CA THR A 83 -3.35 -17.04 -15.86
C THR A 83 -3.85 -16.22 -14.68
N PHE A 84 -3.71 -14.89 -14.69
CA PHE A 84 -4.16 -13.99 -13.62
C PHE A 84 -5.66 -13.73 -13.57
N GLU A 85 -6.40 -14.01 -14.65
CA GLU A 85 -7.82 -13.69 -14.71
C GLU A 85 -8.70 -14.34 -13.61
N PRO A 86 -8.47 -15.56 -13.11
CA PRO A 86 -9.38 -16.17 -12.14
C PRO A 86 -9.30 -15.57 -10.73
N VAL A 87 -8.17 -14.98 -10.33
CA VAL A 87 -8.02 -14.38 -8.99
C VAL A 87 -8.68 -13.00 -8.91
N PHE A 88 -8.71 -12.27 -10.03
CA PHE A 88 -9.42 -11.01 -10.17
C PHE A 88 -10.87 -11.16 -10.67
N LYS A 89 -11.32 -12.39 -10.96
CA LYS A 89 -12.73 -12.71 -11.27
C LYS A 89 -13.64 -12.78 -10.04
N HIS A 90 -13.12 -12.49 -8.83
CA HIS A 90 -13.93 -11.73 -7.88
C HIS A 90 -14.04 -10.30 -8.41
N SER A 91 -14.91 -10.16 -9.40
CA SER A 91 -15.41 -8.91 -9.97
C SER A 91 -14.50 -7.71 -9.76
N ALA A 92 -13.75 -7.36 -10.80
CA ALA A 92 -13.47 -5.96 -11.07
C ALA A 92 -14.77 -5.16 -11.37
N THR A 93 -15.82 -5.32 -10.56
CA THR A 93 -16.26 -4.15 -9.83
C THR A 93 -15.07 -3.80 -8.94
N VAL A 94 -14.17 -2.97 -9.48
CA VAL A 94 -13.69 -1.88 -8.65
C VAL A 94 -14.98 -1.16 -8.25
N HIS A 95 -15.65 -1.64 -7.20
CA HIS A 95 -16.44 -0.79 -6.34
C HIS A 95 -15.40 0.23 -5.94
N ALA A 96 -15.34 1.32 -6.71
CA ALA A 96 -14.37 2.38 -6.63
C ALA A 96 -14.30 2.80 -5.20
N LEU A 97 -13.37 2.20 -4.42
CA LEU A 97 -13.45 2.03 -2.96
C LEU A 97 -14.66 2.81 -2.42
N LEU A 98 -15.85 2.21 -2.50
CA LEU A 98 -17.11 2.95 -2.33
C LEU A 98 -17.24 3.27 -0.85
N LEU A 99 -16.52 4.29 -0.41
CA LEU A 99 -16.65 4.86 0.91
C LEU A 99 -18.07 5.36 1.01
N ARG A 100 -18.74 4.93 2.06
CA ARG A 100 -20.06 5.42 2.41
C ARG A 100 -19.90 6.66 3.29
N GLY A 101 -18.85 6.72 4.10
CA GLY A 101 -18.53 7.82 4.98
C GLY A 101 -17.36 8.69 4.49
N THR A 102 -16.98 9.64 5.33
CA THR A 102 -15.89 10.59 5.04
C THR A 102 -14.54 9.88 5.06
N PRO A 103 -13.73 9.91 3.96
CA PRO A 103 -12.38 9.38 3.96
C PRO A 103 -11.49 10.13 4.94
N VAL A 104 -10.75 9.38 5.75
CA VAL A 104 -9.84 9.92 6.76
C VAL A 104 -8.47 9.30 6.62
N VAL A 105 -7.42 10.10 6.42
CA VAL A 105 -6.04 9.64 6.56
C VAL A 105 -5.52 9.92 7.97
N ASP A 106 -5.05 8.88 8.66
CA ASP A 106 -4.41 8.98 9.97
C ASP A 106 -2.89 9.05 9.83
N LEU A 107 -2.32 10.17 10.28
CA LEU A 107 -0.89 10.45 10.19
C LEU A 107 -0.11 10.11 11.47
N SER A 108 -0.76 9.49 12.45
CA SER A 108 -0.15 9.15 13.74
C SER A 108 1.12 8.30 13.56
N GLY A 109 2.18 8.67 14.27
CA GLY A 109 3.48 8.02 14.23
C GLY A 109 4.25 8.16 12.91
N LEU A 110 3.85 9.10 12.02
CA LEU A 110 4.58 9.37 10.79
C LEU A 110 5.59 10.50 10.94
N GLY A 111 6.77 10.30 10.35
CA GLY A 111 7.73 11.37 10.14
C GLY A 111 7.20 12.40 9.13
N ARG A 112 7.72 13.64 9.19
CA ARG A 112 7.21 14.76 8.38
C ARG A 112 7.14 14.48 6.88
N ARG A 113 8.16 13.81 6.31
CA ARG A 113 8.21 13.50 4.87
C ARG A 113 7.15 12.47 4.47
N ASP A 114 6.99 11.44 5.30
CA ASP A 114 6.03 10.37 5.05
C ASP A 114 4.61 10.87 5.27
N ALA A 115 4.38 11.74 6.25
CA ALA A 115 3.11 12.42 6.44
C ALA A 115 2.70 13.26 5.21
N ILE A 116 3.64 13.99 4.58
CA ILE A 116 3.37 14.73 3.33
C ILE A 116 2.96 13.77 2.22
N ARG A 117 3.74 12.70 2.01
CA ARG A 117 3.44 11.67 0.99
C ARG A 117 2.09 11.00 1.22
N ALA A 118 1.75 10.70 2.46
CA ALA A 118 0.46 10.12 2.82
C ALA A 118 -0.71 11.06 2.48
N ILE A 119 -0.56 12.36 2.76
CA ILE A 119 -1.57 13.36 2.39
C ILE A 119 -1.72 13.42 0.86
N GLU A 120 -0.61 13.54 0.12
CA GLU A 120 -0.62 13.62 -1.35
C GLU A 120 -1.22 12.36 -1.99
N GLY A 121 -0.84 11.18 -1.52
CA GLY A 121 -1.40 9.90 -1.99
C GLY A 121 -2.87 9.73 -1.64
N CYS A 122 -3.31 10.22 -0.47
CA CYS A 122 -4.72 10.20 -0.12
C CYS A 122 -5.53 11.14 -1.02
N VAL A 123 -5.03 12.37 -1.24
CA VAL A 123 -5.67 13.37 -2.11
C VAL A 123 -5.79 12.86 -3.55
N SER A 124 -4.73 12.27 -4.11
CA SER A 124 -4.75 11.76 -5.49
C SER A 124 -5.77 10.64 -5.69
N VAL A 125 -6.05 9.85 -4.66
CA VAL A 125 -7.05 8.76 -4.72
C VAL A 125 -8.47 9.30 -4.58
N TRP A 126 -8.67 10.36 -3.78
CA TRP A 126 -9.99 10.70 -3.26
C TRP A 126 -10.56 12.05 -3.68
N ALA A 127 -9.74 13.02 -4.07
CA ALA A 127 -10.21 14.37 -4.38
C ALA A 127 -11.22 14.42 -5.54
N GLU A 128 -11.12 13.49 -6.50
CA GLU A 128 -12.07 13.37 -7.61
C GLU A 128 -13.32 12.54 -7.26
N ARG A 129 -13.28 11.77 -6.16
CA ARG A 129 -14.31 10.78 -5.80
C ARG A 129 -15.15 11.18 -4.61
N SER A 130 -14.66 12.13 -3.82
CA SER A 130 -15.35 12.65 -2.64
C SER A 130 -15.14 14.16 -2.55
N PRO A 131 -16.21 14.94 -2.32
CA PRO A 131 -16.09 16.38 -2.07
C PRO A 131 -15.41 16.70 -0.73
N LEU A 132 -15.18 15.67 0.10
CA LEU A 132 -14.71 15.79 1.47
C LEU A 132 -13.66 14.73 1.80
N MET A 133 -12.61 15.14 2.50
CA MET A 133 -11.64 14.25 3.11
C MET A 133 -11.28 14.82 4.47
N GLY A 134 -10.70 14.03 5.37
CA GLY A 134 -10.00 14.64 6.49
C GLY A 134 -8.69 13.97 6.87
N ILE A 135 -7.95 14.66 7.71
CA ILE A 135 -6.64 14.30 8.21
C ILE A 135 -6.72 14.19 9.74
N SER A 136 -6.29 13.07 10.31
CA SER A 136 -6.17 12.85 11.78
C SER A 136 -4.71 12.59 12.19
N GLY A 137 -4.44 12.48 13.49
CA GLY A 137 -3.09 12.28 14.02
C GLY A 137 -2.26 13.57 14.03
N LEU A 138 -2.92 14.73 14.14
CA LEU A 138 -2.30 16.05 14.10
C LEU A 138 -1.87 16.58 15.48
N THR A 139 -2.01 15.76 16.52
CA THR A 139 -1.47 16.03 17.87
C THR A 139 0.06 16.00 17.91
N GLU A 140 0.70 15.23 17.04
CA GLU A 140 2.17 15.17 16.92
C GLU A 140 2.73 16.32 16.06
N ASP A 141 3.92 16.84 16.41
CA ASP A 141 4.51 18.00 15.69
C ASP A 141 4.79 17.70 14.22
N ALA A 142 5.36 16.53 13.90
CA ALA A 142 5.77 16.22 12.54
C ALA A 142 4.56 16.08 11.57
N PRO A 143 3.49 15.32 11.90
CA PRO A 143 2.24 15.32 11.15
C PRO A 143 1.57 16.70 11.05
N LEU A 144 1.50 17.47 12.14
CA LEU A 144 0.91 18.80 12.12
C LEU A 144 1.66 19.76 11.17
N ARG A 145 3.00 19.73 11.22
CA ARG A 145 3.84 20.53 10.33
C ARG A 145 3.74 20.07 8.88
N ALA A 146 3.59 18.78 8.64
CA ALA A 146 3.31 18.24 7.31
C ALA A 146 1.97 18.77 6.76
N ALA A 147 0.88 18.63 7.53
CA ALA A 147 -0.45 19.11 7.14
C ALA A 147 -0.47 20.62 6.90
N LYS A 148 0.14 21.43 7.78
CA LYS A 148 0.30 22.88 7.59
C LYS A 148 1.08 23.21 6.32
N LYS A 149 2.17 22.49 6.05
CA LYS A 149 3.00 22.73 4.86
C LYS A 149 2.25 22.37 3.58
N TRP A 150 1.60 21.20 3.56
CA TRP A 150 0.77 20.76 2.45
C TRP A 150 -0.33 21.79 2.16
N ALA A 151 -1.11 22.18 3.18
CA ALA A 151 -2.19 23.16 3.04
C ALA A 151 -1.70 24.52 2.51
N SER A 152 -0.47 24.92 2.86
CA SER A 152 0.14 26.16 2.36
C SER A 152 0.60 26.08 0.91
N VAL A 153 1.02 24.89 0.44
CA VAL A 153 1.53 24.69 -0.92
C VAL A 153 0.39 24.50 -1.91
N TYR A 154 -0.62 23.71 -1.53
CA TYR A 154 -1.73 23.30 -2.39
C TYR A 154 -3.01 24.12 -2.11
N ARG A 155 -2.87 25.40 -1.76
CA ARG A 155 -4.00 26.27 -1.37
C ARG A 155 -5.09 26.34 -2.45
N ASP A 156 -4.68 26.29 -3.71
CA ASP A 156 -5.58 26.43 -4.85
C ASP A 156 -6.28 25.10 -5.22
N ASP A 157 -5.87 23.97 -4.63
CA ASP A 157 -6.40 22.64 -4.92
C ASP A 157 -7.56 22.26 -4.00
N TYR A 158 -7.85 23.05 -2.97
CA TYR A 158 -8.97 22.84 -2.07
C TYR A 158 -9.76 24.13 -1.84
N ARG A 159 -11.05 23.99 -1.51
CA ARG A 159 -11.92 25.14 -1.28
C ARG A 159 -11.74 25.73 0.12
N ARG A 160 -11.71 24.86 1.14
CA ARG A 160 -11.48 25.26 2.54
C ARG A 160 -10.99 24.10 3.39
N ILE A 161 -10.40 24.43 4.53
CA ILE A 161 -10.04 23.50 5.58
C ILE A 161 -10.82 23.84 6.85
N ASN A 162 -11.61 22.90 7.34
CA ASN A 162 -12.30 22.98 8.63
C ASN A 162 -11.44 22.27 9.69
N LYS A 163 -11.06 22.98 10.76
CA LYS A 163 -10.33 22.37 11.89
C LYS A 163 -11.34 21.91 12.93
N LEU A 164 -11.73 20.65 12.85
CA LEU A 164 -12.78 20.07 13.70
C LEU A 164 -12.29 19.87 15.15
N SER A 165 -11.01 19.54 15.32
CA SER A 165 -10.37 19.43 16.64
C SER A 165 -8.85 19.68 16.52
N PRO A 166 -8.10 19.72 17.64
CA PRO A 166 -6.63 19.79 17.59
C PRO A 166 -5.98 18.64 16.81
N ASP A 167 -6.62 17.47 16.81
CA ASP A 167 -6.12 16.28 16.11
C ASP A 167 -6.68 16.12 14.69
N ARG A 168 -7.79 16.80 14.37
CA ARG A 168 -8.62 16.49 13.20
C ARG A 168 -8.88 17.70 12.32
N TRP A 169 -8.44 17.61 11.07
CA TRP A 169 -8.80 18.54 10.00
C TRP A 169 -9.71 17.85 8.98
N GLU A 170 -10.49 18.67 8.28
CA GLU A 170 -11.35 18.27 7.18
C GLU A 170 -11.09 19.22 6.01
N ILE A 171 -10.90 18.67 4.82
CA ILE A 171 -10.58 19.36 3.58
C ILE A 171 -11.79 19.21 2.67
N VAL A 172 -12.30 20.34 2.18
CA VAL A 172 -13.41 20.39 1.22
C VAL A 172 -12.84 20.69 -0.15
N PHE A 173 -13.16 19.85 -1.14
CA PHE A 173 -12.75 20.00 -2.54
C PHE A 173 -13.90 20.54 -3.40
N GLY A 174 -13.55 21.20 -4.51
CA GLY A 174 -14.51 21.56 -5.57
C GLY A 174 -15.65 22.51 -5.16
N GLU A 175 -16.73 22.46 -5.96
CA GLU A 175 -17.99 23.15 -5.64
C GLU A 175 -18.76 22.40 -4.54
N VAL A 176 -19.26 23.16 -3.58
CA VAL A 176 -19.83 22.60 -2.35
C VAL A 176 -21.29 22.25 -2.57
N ASN A 177 -21.60 20.96 -2.74
CA ASN A 177 -22.95 20.45 -2.51
C ASN A 177 -23.13 20.17 -1.01
N HIS A 178 -23.84 21.05 -0.32
CA HIS A 178 -23.96 20.97 1.14
C HIS A 178 -24.66 19.69 1.60
N ASP A 179 -25.70 19.25 0.87
CA ASP A 179 -26.47 18.05 1.19
C ASP A 179 -25.62 16.79 1.05
N GLU A 180 -24.73 16.75 0.06
CA GLU A 180 -23.80 15.63 -0.15
C GLU A 180 -22.76 15.53 0.97
N ILE A 181 -22.21 16.67 1.42
CA ILE A 181 -21.27 16.71 2.54
C ILE A 181 -21.93 16.25 3.85
N GLU A 182 -23.16 16.70 4.14
CA GLU A 182 -23.87 16.28 5.34
C GLU A 182 -24.27 14.81 5.30
N SER A 183 -24.64 14.29 4.12
CA SER A 183 -24.89 12.86 3.91
C SER A 183 -23.64 12.03 4.22
N LEU A 184 -22.46 12.42 3.70
CA LEU A 184 -21.19 11.73 3.98
C LEU A 184 -20.78 11.77 5.45
N ARG A 185 -21.13 12.83 6.18
CA ARG A 185 -20.87 12.91 7.62
C ARG A 185 -21.83 12.02 8.42
N ALA A 186 -23.09 11.93 8.00
CA ALA A 186 -24.10 11.09 8.64
C ALA A 186 -23.76 9.59 8.52
N GLU A 187 -23.17 9.19 7.40
CA GLU A 187 -22.65 7.82 7.16
C GLU A 187 -21.39 7.49 7.99
N GLY A 188 -20.75 8.50 8.60
CA GLY A 188 -19.63 8.34 9.52
C GLY A 188 -18.26 8.60 8.92
N THR A 189 -17.22 8.07 9.56
CA THR A 189 -15.81 8.28 9.16
C THR A 189 -15.11 6.96 8.86
N GLU A 190 -14.37 6.92 7.76
CA GLU A 190 -13.59 5.75 7.35
C GLU A 190 -12.09 6.05 7.44
N VAL A 191 -11.47 5.58 8.54
CA VAL A 191 -10.08 5.87 8.91
C VAL A 191 -9.10 4.87 8.29
N MET A 192 -8.14 5.41 7.55
CA MET A 192 -7.07 4.68 6.88
C MET A 192 -5.71 5.12 7.42
N PRO A 193 -4.85 4.20 7.87
CA PRO A 193 -3.49 4.53 8.25
C PRO A 193 -2.72 5.15 7.08
N GLY A 194 -2.04 6.28 7.31
CA GLY A 194 -1.24 6.99 6.31
C GLY A 194 -0.16 6.12 5.67
N LYS A 195 0.28 5.07 6.38
CA LYS A 195 1.24 4.09 5.87
C LYS A 195 0.77 3.32 4.64
N LEU A 196 -0.54 3.23 4.42
CA LEU A 196 -1.10 2.57 3.24
C LEU A 196 -0.79 3.33 1.95
N PHE A 197 -0.55 4.63 2.03
CA PHE A 197 -0.28 5.50 0.89
C PHE A 197 1.22 5.61 0.57
N PHE A 198 2.05 4.71 1.12
CA PHE A 198 3.49 4.63 0.85
C PHE A 198 3.87 3.67 -0.27
N LEU A 199 2.91 2.93 -0.81
CA LEU A 199 3.16 2.02 -1.92
C LEU A 199 3.33 2.89 -3.18
N ASP A 200 4.56 2.93 -3.69
CA ASP A 200 4.95 3.66 -4.89
C ASP A 200 3.86 3.54 -5.97
N LEU A 201 3.27 4.69 -6.35
CA LEU A 201 2.76 4.91 -7.69
C LEU A 201 4.00 5.00 -8.60
N ALA A 202 4.62 3.84 -8.87
CA ALA A 202 5.64 3.66 -9.89
C ALA A 202 4.97 3.36 -11.24
#